data_AF-A0A418XXL8-F1
#
_entry.id   AF-A0A418XXL8-F1
#
_cell.length_a   1.000
_cell.length_b   1.000
_cell.length_c   1.000
_cell.angle_alpha   90.00
_cell.angle_beta   90.00
_cell.angle_gamma   90.00
#
_symmetry.space_group_name_H-M   'P 1'
#
loop_
_entity.id
_entity.type
_entity.pdbx_description
1 polymer ?
#
loop_
_entity_poly.entity_id
_entity_poly.type
_entity_poly.pdbx_seq_one_letter_code
_entity_poly.pdbx_strand_id
1 'polypeptide(L)'
;MYLLAMLAWIPAWRDMSLTALVAYAAISLTFAGAIHWGRVLGQFSSSNQFPTQLFGVLVAFLGWAGLVLPKEMGLPMLCAGLTFVWGTEQMLFSDELPDWYQKLRNQLTAGAVLAMLVGWAAVMLPMF
;
A
#
# COMPACT_ATOMS: atom_id res chain seq x y z
N MET A 1 9.56 1.45 -8.94
CA MET A 1 8.39 0.54 -9.03
C MET A 1 8.44 -0.29 -10.31
N TYR A 2 8.18 0.28 -11.50
CA TYR A 2 8.12 -0.49 -12.74
C TYR A 2 9.41 -1.23 -13.09
N LEU A 3 10.58 -0.60 -12.90
CA LEU A 3 11.86 -1.28 -13.10
C LEU A 3 12.00 -2.53 -12.22
N LEU A 4 11.65 -2.44 -10.93
CA LEU A 4 11.67 -3.59 -10.03
C LEU A 4 10.69 -4.68 -10.47
N ALA A 5 9.49 -4.29 -10.92
CA ALA A 5 8.52 -5.23 -11.46
C ALA A 5 9.05 -5.98 -12.69
N MET A 6 9.79 -5.31 -13.57
CA MET A 6 10.44 -5.96 -14.72
C MET A 6 11.62 -6.84 -14.29
N LEU A 7 12.47 -6.36 -13.36
CA LEU A 7 13.60 -7.12 -12.84
C LEU A 7 13.16 -8.38 -12.06
N ALA A 8 11.93 -8.44 -11.56
CA ALA A 8 11.35 -9.64 -10.95
C ALA A 8 11.29 -10.86 -11.91
N TRP A 9 11.31 -10.61 -13.21
CA TRP A 9 11.34 -11.61 -14.27
C TRP A 9 12.75 -12.02 -14.68
N ILE A 10 13.79 -11.46 -14.06
CA ILE A 10 15.17 -11.84 -14.29
C ILE A 10 15.65 -12.66 -13.09
N PRO A 11 16.05 -13.94 -13.24
CA PRO A 11 16.40 -14.80 -12.11
C PRO A 11 17.43 -14.20 -11.15
N ALA A 12 18.45 -13.52 -11.67
CA ALA A 12 19.50 -12.87 -10.88
C ALA A 12 18.99 -11.74 -9.96
N TRP A 13 17.89 -11.09 -10.32
CA TRP A 13 17.35 -9.91 -9.60
C TRP A 13 16.00 -10.18 -8.95
N ARG A 14 15.44 -11.38 -9.12
CA ARG A 14 14.07 -11.72 -8.74
C ARG A 14 13.79 -11.47 -7.26
N ASP A 15 14.53 -12.11 -6.38
CA ASP A 15 14.24 -12.08 -4.94
C ASP A 15 14.39 -10.67 -4.35
N MET A 16 15.47 -9.97 -4.73
CA MET A 16 15.69 -8.57 -4.36
C MET A 16 14.54 -7.67 -4.86
N SER A 17 14.13 -7.84 -6.12
CA SER A 17 13.10 -6.99 -6.73
C SER A 17 11.74 -7.19 -6.10
N LEU A 18 11.35 -8.45 -5.83
CA LEU A 18 10.10 -8.77 -5.16
C LEU A 18 10.10 -8.27 -3.71
N THR A 19 11.20 -8.46 -2.99
CA THR A 19 11.35 -7.94 -1.62
C THR A 19 11.24 -6.41 -1.60
N ALA A 20 11.87 -5.72 -2.55
CA ALA A 20 11.77 -4.28 -2.67
C ALA A 20 10.34 -3.80 -3.01
N LEU A 21 9.60 -4.53 -3.85
CA LEU A 21 8.18 -4.24 -4.14
C LEU A 21 7.31 -4.37 -2.88
N VAL A 22 7.45 -5.48 -2.14
CA VAL A 22 6.73 -5.73 -0.89
C VAL A 22 7.06 -4.63 0.14
N ALA A 23 8.35 -4.33 0.34
CA ALA A 23 8.81 -3.30 1.27
C ALA A 23 8.22 -1.92 0.95
N TYR A 24 8.24 -1.52 -0.32
CA TYR A 24 7.65 -0.25 -0.73
C TYR A 24 6.15 -0.17 -0.46
N ALA A 25 5.40 -1.24 -0.77
CA ALA A 25 3.95 -1.26 -0.54
C ALA A 25 3.61 -1.22 0.95
N ALA A 26 4.37 -1.95 1.77
CA ALA A 26 4.26 -1.90 3.23
C ALA A 26 4.51 -0.49 3.78
N ILE A 27 5.56 0.19 3.32
CA ILE A 27 5.86 1.58 3.71
C ILE A 27 4.73 2.52 3.27
N SER A 28 4.20 2.33 2.06
CA SER A 28 3.13 3.17 1.51
C SER A 28 1.82 3.04 2.30
N LEU A 29 1.51 1.83 2.80
CA LEU A 29 0.40 1.59 3.71
C LEU A 29 0.65 2.26 5.07
N THR A 30 1.80 2.03 5.69
CA THR A 30 2.14 2.66 6.97
C THR A 30 2.09 4.18 6.91
N PHE A 31 2.57 4.78 5.81
CA PHE A 31 2.48 6.23 5.60
C PHE A 31 1.03 6.71 5.55
N ALA A 32 0.15 5.98 4.86
CA ALA A 32 -1.28 6.31 4.83
C ALA A 32 -1.91 6.23 6.22
N GLY A 33 -1.61 5.17 6.99
CA GLY A 33 -2.05 5.04 8.37
C GLY A 33 -1.57 6.19 9.25
N ALA A 34 -0.31 6.62 9.08
CA ALA A 34 0.27 7.76 9.78
C ALA A 34 -0.43 9.10 9.44
N ILE A 35 -0.87 9.30 8.18
CA ILE A 35 -1.65 10.49 7.78
C ILE A 35 -2.98 10.53 8.53
N HIS A 36 -3.70 9.42 8.63
CA HIS A 36 -4.95 9.36 9.39
C HIS A 36 -4.75 9.69 10.88
N TRP A 37 -3.65 9.21 11.47
CA TRP A 37 -3.26 9.61 12.83
C TRP A 37 -2.92 11.10 12.95
N GLY A 38 -2.15 11.65 12.00
CA GLY A 38 -1.77 13.06 11.99
C GLY A 38 -2.97 14.00 11.89
N ARG A 39 -3.99 13.63 11.12
CA ARG A 39 -5.27 14.38 11.03
C ARG A 39 -5.99 14.43 12.36
N VAL A 40 -6.09 13.28 13.04
CA VAL A 40 -6.73 13.17 14.35
C VAL A 40 -6.00 14.05 15.38
N LEU A 41 -4.67 13.98 15.40
CA LEU A 41 -3.85 14.84 16.27
C LEU A 41 -3.96 16.33 15.94
N GLY A 42 -4.21 16.68 14.67
CA GLY A 42 -4.40 18.08 14.25
C GLY A 42 -5.78 18.66 14.61
N GLN A 43 -6.79 17.82 14.81
CA GLN A 43 -8.17 18.23 15.09
C GLN A 43 -8.58 17.86 16.52
N PHE A 44 -7.98 18.44 17.55
CA PHE A 44 -8.18 18.10 18.98
C PHE A 44 -9.63 18.10 19.55
N SER A 45 -10.68 18.41 18.77
CA SER A 45 -12.00 18.79 19.29
C SER A 45 -13.20 17.92 18.88
N SER A 46 -13.05 16.83 18.12
CA SER A 46 -14.23 16.10 17.61
C SER A 46 -14.43 14.72 18.27
N SER A 47 -15.62 14.48 18.80
CA SER A 47 -15.97 13.35 19.67
C SER A 47 -16.11 11.98 18.96
N ASN A 48 -15.42 11.74 17.84
CA ASN A 48 -15.51 10.46 17.11
C ASN A 48 -14.19 10.03 16.42
N GLN A 49 -13.05 10.24 17.08
CA GLN A 49 -11.71 9.99 16.52
C GLN A 49 -11.21 8.54 16.61
N PHE A 50 -11.82 7.74 17.49
CA PHE A 50 -11.38 6.37 17.77
C PHE A 50 -11.42 5.45 16.54
N PRO A 51 -12.47 5.47 15.68
CA PRO A 51 -12.50 4.63 14.47
C PRO A 51 -11.37 4.97 13.48
N THR A 52 -11.05 6.26 13.31
CA THR A 52 -10.00 6.72 12.38
C THR A 52 -8.60 6.37 12.89
N GLN A 53 -8.38 6.44 14.20
CA GLN A 53 -7.12 6.00 14.83
C GLN A 53 -6.90 4.50 14.67
N LEU A 54 -7.93 3.71 14.98
CA LEU A 54 -7.88 2.26 14.81
C LEU A 54 -7.63 1.89 13.35
N PHE A 55 -8.30 2.57 12.42
CA PHE A 55 -8.06 2.41 10.98
C PHE A 55 -6.58 2.63 10.63
N GLY A 56 -5.98 3.73 11.10
CA GLY A 56 -4.56 4.01 10.85
C GLY A 56 -3.61 2.92 11.36
N VAL A 57 -3.89 2.35 12.54
CA VAL A 57 -3.10 1.22 13.09
C VAL A 57 -3.30 -0.04 12.25
N LEU A 58 -4.54 -0.38 11.90
CA LEU A 58 -4.85 -1.56 11.09
C LEU A 58 -4.16 -1.50 9.74
N VAL A 59 -4.13 -0.32 9.11
CA VAL A 59 -3.47 -0.11 7.82
C VAL A 59 -1.95 -0.32 7.92
N ALA A 60 -1.30 0.19 8.97
CA ALA A 60 0.13 -0.06 9.19
C ALA A 60 0.40 -1.55 9.49
N PHE A 61 -0.48 -2.20 10.25
CA PHE A 61 -0.37 -3.62 10.56
C PHE A 61 -0.53 -4.50 9.31
N LEU A 62 -1.41 -4.13 8.37
CA LEU A 62 -1.52 -4.79 7.07
C LEU A 62 -0.22 -4.68 6.27
N GLY A 63 0.43 -3.51 6.30
CA GLY A 63 1.75 -3.30 5.69
C GLY A 63 2.80 -4.25 6.28
N TRP A 64 2.88 -4.32 7.62
CA TRP A 64 3.79 -5.22 8.31
C TRP A 64 3.51 -6.70 8.02
N ALA A 65 2.23 -7.12 8.06
CA ALA A 65 1.85 -8.50 7.77
C ALA A 65 2.30 -8.94 6.37
N GLY A 66 2.26 -8.03 5.38
CA GLY A 66 2.72 -8.31 4.03
C GLY A 66 4.22 -8.59 3.92
N LEU A 67 5.04 -8.10 4.85
CA LEU A 67 6.48 -8.39 4.91
C LEU A 67 6.79 -9.78 5.47
N VAL A 68 5.91 -10.30 6.33
CA VAL A 68 6.10 -11.59 7.01
C VAL A 68 5.55 -12.74 6.17
N LEU A 69 4.54 -12.47 5.35
CA LEU A 69 3.92 -13.49 4.50
C LEU A 69 4.84 -13.94 3.36
N PRO A 70 4.68 -15.21 2.89
CA PRO A 70 5.25 -15.65 1.63
C PRO A 70 4.84 -14.73 0.49
N LYS A 71 5.71 -14.51 -0.50
CA LYS A 71 5.52 -13.53 -1.57
C LYS A 71 4.25 -13.81 -2.39
N GLU A 72 3.89 -15.08 -2.50
CA GLU A 72 2.68 -15.62 -3.12
C GLU A 72 1.40 -15.02 -2.54
N MET A 73 1.39 -14.80 -1.22
CA MET A 73 0.25 -14.29 -0.44
C MET A 73 0.41 -12.80 -0.10
N GLY A 74 1.63 -12.35 0.21
CA GLY A 74 1.94 -10.99 0.62
C GLY A 74 1.69 -9.97 -0.49
N LEU A 75 2.11 -10.26 -1.73
CA LEU A 75 1.90 -9.37 -2.88
C LEU A 75 0.42 -9.06 -3.15
N PRO A 76 -0.49 -10.04 -3.31
CA PRO A 76 -1.89 -9.75 -3.56
C PRO A 76 -2.58 -9.14 -2.34
N MET A 77 -2.19 -9.53 -1.12
CA MET A 77 -2.72 -8.90 0.10
C MET A 77 -2.36 -7.42 0.18
N LEU A 78 -1.11 -7.05 -0.12
CA LEU A 78 -0.66 -5.65 -0.13
C LEU A 78 -1.35 -4.85 -1.26
N CYS A 79 -1.57 -5.46 -2.44
CA CYS A 79 -2.37 -4.85 -3.50
C CYS A 79 -3.79 -4.53 -3.02
N ALA A 80 -4.44 -5.51 -2.39
CA ALA A 80 -5.78 -5.35 -1.84
C ALA A 80 -5.79 -4.28 -0.73
N GLY A 81 -4.81 -4.27 0.15
CA GLY A 81 -4.66 -3.25 1.20
C GLY A 81 -4.51 -1.84 0.63
N LEU A 82 -3.63 -1.65 -0.36
CA LEU A 82 -3.43 -0.35 -1.01
C LEU A 82 -4.71 0.15 -1.68
N THR A 83 -5.42 -0.74 -2.37
CA THR A 83 -6.69 -0.43 -3.06
C THR A 83 -7.81 -0.16 -2.06
N PHE A 84 -7.88 -0.91 -0.96
CA PHE A 84 -8.86 -0.73 0.10
C PHE A 84 -8.69 0.64 0.76
N VAL A 85 -7.47 0.98 1.18
CA VAL A 85 -7.20 2.28 1.80
C VAL A 85 -7.53 3.42 0.85
N TRP A 86 -7.09 3.32 -0.41
CA TRP A 86 -7.42 4.29 -1.43
C TRP A 86 -8.93 4.46 -1.64
N GLY A 87 -9.68 3.36 -1.69
CA GLY A 87 -11.14 3.39 -1.81
C GLY A 87 -11.79 4.06 -0.60
N THR A 88 -11.33 3.76 0.62
CA THR A 88 -11.84 4.41 1.83
C THR A 88 -11.53 5.90 1.87
N GLU A 89 -10.32 6.31 1.44
CA GLU A 89 -9.95 7.73 1.29
C GLU A 89 -10.90 8.44 0.32
N GLN A 90 -11.23 7.82 -0.81
CA GLN A 90 -12.11 8.41 -1.82
C GLN A 90 -13.59 8.43 -1.42
N MET A 91 -14.05 7.48 -0.59
CA MET A 91 -15.46 7.36 -0.20
C MET A 91 -15.82 8.12 1.08
N LEU A 92 -14.92 8.10 2.07
CA LEU A 92 -15.21 8.62 3.42
C LEU A 92 -14.47 9.92 3.73
N PHE A 93 -13.39 10.22 2.99
CA PHE A 93 -12.50 11.33 3.30
C PHE A 93 -12.27 12.28 2.12
N SER A 94 -13.07 12.17 1.06
CA SER A 94 -12.94 13.00 -0.16
C SER A 94 -13.07 14.49 0.11
N ASP A 95 -13.95 14.87 1.04
CA ASP A 95 -14.22 16.29 1.33
C ASP A 95 -13.24 16.86 2.36
N GLU A 96 -12.50 15.97 3.04
CA GLU A 96 -11.59 16.36 4.10
C GLU A 96 -10.11 16.35 3.67
N LEU A 97 -9.79 15.82 2.49
CA LEU A 97 -8.45 15.72 1.95
C LEU A 97 -8.23 16.72 0.81
N PRO A 98 -7.12 17.47 0.78
CA PRO A 98 -6.84 18.39 -0.33
C PRO A 98 -6.79 17.68 -1.69
N ASP A 99 -7.33 18.31 -2.73
CA ASP A 99 -7.37 17.75 -4.10
C ASP A 99 -5.99 17.33 -4.64
N TRP A 100 -4.94 18.09 -4.30
CA TRP A 100 -3.58 17.77 -4.71
C TRP A 100 -3.10 16.46 -4.09
N TYR A 101 -3.50 16.18 -2.85
CA TYR A 101 -3.15 14.96 -2.15
C TYR A 101 -3.90 13.77 -2.75
N GLN A 102 -5.20 13.93 -3.03
CA GLN A 102 -5.99 12.88 -3.68
C GLN A 102 -5.42 12.52 -5.07
N LYS A 103 -5.07 13.51 -5.89
CA LYS A 103 -4.43 13.28 -7.20
C LYS A 103 -3.10 12.54 -7.07
N LEU A 104 -2.26 12.95 -6.13
CA LEU A 104 -0.98 12.28 -5.85
C LEU A 104 -1.21 10.83 -5.42
N ARG A 105 -2.15 10.61 -4.49
CA ARG A 105 -2.50 9.28 -3.97
C ARG A 105 -3.01 8.37 -5.08
N ASN A 106 -3.87 8.86 -5.97
CA ASN A 106 -4.36 8.10 -7.12
C ASN A 106 -3.21 7.60 -8.00
N GLN A 107 -2.28 8.49 -8.35
CA GLN A 107 -1.14 8.14 -9.22
C GLN A 107 -0.19 7.13 -8.54
N LEU A 108 0.14 7.37 -7.27
CA LEU A 108 1.04 6.50 -6.51
C LEU A 108 0.43 5.11 -6.27
N THR A 109 -0.84 5.05 -5.86
CA THR A 109 -1.53 3.78 -5.63
C THR A 109 -1.70 2.99 -6.93
N ALA A 110 -2.17 3.63 -8.00
CA ALA A 110 -2.32 2.95 -9.29
C ALA A 110 -0.98 2.40 -9.79
N GLY A 111 0.08 3.22 -9.73
CA GLY A 111 1.41 2.78 -10.15
C GLY A 111 1.98 1.65 -9.29
N ALA A 112 1.79 1.71 -7.97
CA ALA A 112 2.20 0.66 -7.05
C ALA A 112 1.44 -0.64 -7.31
N VAL A 113 0.11 -0.61 -7.37
CA VAL A 113 -0.74 -1.79 -7.61
C VAL A 113 -0.38 -2.44 -8.94
N LEU A 114 -0.24 -1.67 -10.03
CA LEU A 114 0.18 -2.22 -11.33
C LEU A 114 1.55 -2.90 -11.25
N ALA A 115 2.54 -2.26 -10.62
CA ALA A 115 3.88 -2.84 -10.46
C ALA A 115 3.86 -4.11 -9.60
N MET A 116 3.04 -4.14 -8.54
CA MET A 116 2.89 -5.30 -7.67
C MET A 116 2.19 -6.46 -8.37
N LEU A 117 1.15 -6.21 -9.18
CA LEU A 117 0.49 -7.24 -9.98
C LEU A 117 1.45 -7.89 -10.98
N VAL A 118 2.32 -7.10 -11.62
CA VAL A 118 3.38 -7.62 -12.50
C VAL A 118 4.40 -8.46 -11.73
N GLY A 119 4.81 -8.01 -10.54
CA GLY A 119 5.69 -8.79 -9.66
C GLY A 119 5.04 -10.08 -9.16
N TRP A 120 3.74 -10.05 -8.87
CA TRP A 120 2.98 -11.23 -8.46
C TRP A 120 2.84 -12.26 -9.58
N ALA A 121 2.61 -11.80 -10.81
CA ALA A 121 2.64 -12.66 -11.99
C ALA A 121 4.00 -13.36 -12.15
N ALA A 122 5.12 -12.66 -11.86
CA ALA A 122 6.44 -13.28 -11.88
C ALA A 122 6.58 -14.41 -10.85
N VAL A 123 5.98 -14.27 -9.67
CA VAL A 123 5.97 -15.33 -8.63
C VAL A 123 5.17 -16.54 -9.08
N MET A 124 4.00 -16.32 -9.70
CA MET A 124 3.05 -17.39 -10.05
C MET A 124 3.43 -18.15 -11.32
N LEU A 125 4.12 -17.50 -12.26
CA LEU A 125 4.46 -18.12 -13.53
C LEU A 125 5.79 -18.88 -13.45
N PRO A 126 5.83 -20.15 -13.88
CA PRO A 126 7.07 -20.89 -13.96
C PRO A 126 8.00 -20.19 -14.95
N MET A 127 9.22 -19.87 -14.51
CA MET A 127 10.26 -19.38 -15.41
C MET A 127 11.08 -20.58 -15.84
N PHE A 128 10.90 -20.94 -17.11
CA PHE A 128 11.54 -22.05 -17.80
C PHE A 128 13.05 -21.85 -17.93
#